data_AF-A0A9D6QL90-F1
#
_entry.id   AF-A0A9D6QL90-F1
#
_cell.length_a   1.000
_cell.length_b   1.000
_cell.length_c   1.000
_cell.angle_alpha   90.00
_cell.angle_beta   90.00
_cell.angle_gamma   90.00
#
_symmetry.space_group_name_H-M   'P 1'
#
loop_
_entity.id
_entity.type
_entity.pdbx_description
1 polymer ?
#
loop_
_entity_poly.entity_id
_entity_poly.type
_entity_poly.pdbx_seq_one_letter_code
_entity_poly.pdbx_strand_id
1 'polypeptide(L)'
;MLSLVGAIIVIASVVGGYLFEGGHLDVLIQPAELIIIAGAAGGSLIISCTPALIKSIIQQLLGILKGNGPGKDAYMELLNLLFELTKTAKANPLSIEAHVDNPESSEIFKKYPGVLSNHHAMDFICDTMKVQLSGSMSPYDLEDLMESDIAALHDEEMKVPAMMAKTGDAMPGLGIVAAV
;
A
#
# COMPACT_ATOMS: atom_id res chain seq x y z
N MET A 1 5.85 -1.65 -12.26
CA MET A 1 6.65 -1.87 -13.48
C MET A 1 8.01 -1.17 -13.43
N LEU A 2 8.09 0.14 -13.15
CA LEU A 2 9.38 0.86 -13.03
C LEU A 2 10.31 0.29 -11.93
N SER A 3 9.75 -0.17 -10.81
CA SER A 3 10.51 -0.79 -9.71
C SER A 3 11.29 -2.04 -10.16
N LEU A 4 10.67 -2.93 -10.92
CA LEU A 4 11.30 -4.16 -11.42
C LEU A 4 12.38 -3.84 -12.46
N VAL A 5 12.12 -2.88 -13.34
CA VAL A 5 13.12 -2.37 -14.30
C VAL A 5 14.32 -1.78 -13.55
N GLY A 6 14.08 -0.98 -12.51
CA GLY A 6 15.13 -0.43 -11.65
C GLY A 6 15.96 -1.52 -10.97
N ALA A 7 15.33 -2.55 -10.42
CA ALA A 7 16.03 -3.69 -9.82
C ALA A 7 16.93 -4.42 -10.83
N ILE A 8 16.45 -4.64 -12.06
CA ILE A 8 17.26 -5.24 -13.13
C ILE A 8 18.46 -4.35 -13.47
N ILE A 9 18.26 -3.03 -13.59
CA ILE A 9 19.34 -2.08 -13.88
C ILE A 9 20.43 -2.14 -12.79
N VAL A 10 20.04 -2.16 -11.51
CA VAL A 10 21.00 -2.27 -10.39
C VAL A 10 21.81 -3.57 -10.48
N ILE A 11 21.13 -4.72 -10.60
CA ILE A 11 21.81 -6.03 -10.66
C ILE A 11 22.74 -6.11 -11.87
N ALA A 12 22.26 -5.69 -13.06
CA ALA A 12 23.05 -5.71 -14.28
C ALA A 12 24.27 -4.78 -14.19
N SER A 13 24.15 -3.64 -13.51
CA SER A 13 25.26 -2.70 -13.33
C SER A 13 26.34 -3.27 -12.41
N VAL A 14 25.95 -3.89 -11.29
CA VAL A 14 26.88 -4.52 -10.34
C VAL A 14 27.57 -5.73 -10.95
N VAL A 15 26.80 -6.67 -11.51
CA VAL A 15 27.33 -7.90 -12.11
C VAL A 15 28.14 -7.59 -13.37
N GLY A 16 27.61 -6.73 -14.23
CA GLY A 16 28.26 -6.33 -15.48
C GLY A 16 29.58 -5.59 -15.24
N GLY A 17 29.61 -4.65 -14.28
CA GLY A 17 30.83 -3.96 -13.89
C GLY A 17 31.89 -4.92 -13.35
N TYR A 18 31.50 -5.83 -12.46
CA TYR A 18 32.43 -6.80 -11.86
C TYR A 18 33.02 -7.79 -12.88
N LEU A 19 32.20 -8.25 -13.83
CA LEU A 19 32.67 -9.08 -14.95
C LEU A 19 33.60 -8.33 -15.89
N PHE A 20 33.35 -7.04 -16.12
CA PHE A 20 34.18 -6.20 -17.00
C PHE A 20 35.60 -6.02 -16.45
N GLU A 21 35.74 -6.00 -15.13
CA GLU A 21 37.05 -5.99 -14.44
C GLU A 21 37.71 -7.38 -14.38
N GLY A 22 37.09 -8.42 -14.94
CA GLY A 22 37.59 -9.80 -14.92
C GLY A 22 37.35 -10.54 -13.59
N GLY A 23 36.44 -10.05 -12.76
CA GLY A 23 36.05 -10.67 -11.50
C GLY A 23 35.30 -11.99 -11.70
N HIS A 24 35.54 -12.96 -10.81
CA HIS A 24 34.84 -14.24 -10.82
C HIS A 24 33.58 -14.16 -9.94
N LEU A 25 32.41 -14.40 -10.52
CA LEU A 25 31.11 -14.19 -9.87
C LEU A 25 30.87 -15.01 -8.60
N ASP A 26 31.59 -16.12 -8.44
CA ASP A 26 31.58 -16.95 -7.24
C ASP A 26 32.05 -16.18 -6.00
N VAL A 27 32.94 -15.19 -6.16
CA VAL A 27 33.42 -14.34 -5.06
C VAL A 27 32.32 -13.43 -4.49
N LEU A 28 31.34 -13.03 -5.33
CA LEU A 28 30.23 -12.19 -4.89
C LEU A 28 29.23 -12.94 -3.99
N ILE A 29 29.22 -14.27 -4.07
CA ILE A 29 28.27 -15.10 -3.31
C ILE A 29 28.98 -15.63 -2.07
N GLN A 30 28.95 -14.83 -1.01
CA GLN A 30 29.47 -15.22 0.31
C GLN A 30 28.32 -15.52 1.28
N PRO A 31 28.04 -16.80 1.59
CA PRO A 31 26.93 -17.16 2.47
C PRO A 31 27.06 -16.59 3.88
N ALA A 32 28.28 -16.48 4.40
CA ALA A 32 28.54 -15.93 5.73
C ALA A 32 28.16 -14.45 5.82
N GLU A 33 28.62 -13.63 4.87
CA GLU A 33 28.28 -12.21 4.79
C GLU A 33 26.77 -12.00 4.61
N LEU A 34 26.12 -12.83 3.78
CA LEU A 34 24.67 -12.77 3.61
C LEU A 34 23.92 -13.02 4.92
N ILE A 35 24.36 -14.00 5.73
CA ILE A 35 23.74 -14.28 7.03
C ILE A 35 23.98 -13.12 8.00
N ILE A 36 25.19 -12.54 8.04
CA ILE A 36 25.50 -11.42 8.94
C ILE A 36 24.65 -10.20 8.56
N ILE A 37 24.67 -9.79 7.29
CA ILE A 37 23.99 -8.59 6.81
C ILE A 37 22.47 -8.79 6.86
N ALA A 38 21.94 -9.83 6.20
CA ALA A 38 20.50 -10.06 6.12
C ALA A 38 19.90 -10.53 7.45
N GLY A 39 20.64 -11.31 8.24
CA GLY A 39 20.22 -11.74 9.56
C GLY A 39 20.18 -10.59 10.57
N ALA A 40 21.20 -9.72 10.60
CA ALA A 40 21.19 -8.53 11.45
C ALA A 40 20.11 -7.53 10.99
N ALA A 41 19.92 -7.37 9.69
CA ALA A 41 18.83 -6.56 9.13
C ALA A 41 17.45 -7.07 9.57
N GLY A 42 17.19 -8.35 9.34
CA GLY A 42 15.92 -8.98 9.71
C GLY A 42 15.69 -8.96 11.22
N GLY A 43 16.72 -9.27 12.01
CA GLY A 43 16.66 -9.22 13.46
C GLY A 43 16.38 -7.81 13.99
N SER A 44 17.06 -6.79 13.47
CA SER A 44 16.84 -5.39 13.87
C SER A 44 15.44 -4.89 13.48
N LEU A 45 14.92 -5.32 12.33
CA LEU A 45 13.55 -5.05 11.90
C LEU A 45 12.53 -5.70 12.85
N ILE A 46 12.74 -6.95 13.26
CA ILE A 46 11.86 -7.65 14.21
C ILE A 46 11.87 -6.96 15.59
N ILE A 47 13.05 -6.53 16.07
CA ILE A 47 13.17 -5.82 17.35
C ILE A 47 12.46 -4.46 17.31
N SER A 48 12.46 -3.80 16.16
CA SER A 48 11.94 -2.42 16.00
C SER A 48 10.45 -2.35 15.64
N CYS A 49 9.80 -3.46 15.29
CA CYS A 49 8.44 -3.49 14.75
C CYS A 49 7.47 -4.28 15.63
N THR A 50 6.19 -3.89 15.60
CA THR A 50 5.11 -4.71 16.15
C THR A 50 4.78 -5.88 15.22
N PRO A 51 4.19 -6.99 15.72
CA PRO A 51 3.81 -8.13 14.88
C PRO A 51 2.85 -7.76 13.73
N ALA A 52 1.94 -6.81 13.96
CA ALA A 52 1.05 -6.29 12.93
C ALA A 52 1.83 -5.59 11.80
N LEU A 53 2.80 -4.74 12.15
CA LEU A 53 3.61 -4.02 11.17
C LEU A 53 4.50 -4.97 10.35
N ILE A 54 5.06 -6.02 10.98
CA ILE A 54 5.82 -7.05 10.26
C ILE A 54 4.95 -7.75 9.20
N LYS A 55 3.70 -8.08 9.54
CA LYS A 55 2.75 -8.66 8.58
C LYS A 55 2.47 -7.70 7.42
N SER A 56 2.25 -6.42 7.72
CA SER A 56 2.03 -5.39 6.68
C SER A 56 3.25 -5.22 5.77
N ILE A 57 4.47 -5.26 6.31
CA ILE A 57 5.71 -5.23 5.51
C ILE A 57 5.72 -6.37 4.48
N ILE A 58 5.45 -7.61 4.92
CA ILE A 58 5.44 -8.78 4.04
C ILE A 58 4.36 -8.63 2.96
N GLN A 59 3.16 -8.21 3.34
CA GLN A 59 2.04 -8.02 2.40
C GLN A 59 2.35 -6.95 1.35
N GLN A 60 2.89 -5.81 1.76
CA GLN A 60 3.23 -4.72 0.84
C GLN A 60 4.42 -5.11 -0.07
N LEU A 61 5.43 -5.81 0.44
CA LEU A 61 6.55 -6.30 -0.36
C LEU A 61 6.08 -7.21 -1.49
N LEU A 62 5.16 -8.14 -1.19
CA LEU A 62 4.51 -8.99 -2.20
C LEU A 62 3.63 -8.16 -3.15
N GLY A 63 2.98 -7.11 -2.64
CA GLY A 63 2.19 -6.16 -3.41
C GLY A 63 2.98 -5.41 -4.48
N ILE A 64 4.24 -5.04 -4.21
CA ILE A 64 5.13 -4.37 -5.17
C ILE A 64 5.31 -5.21 -6.45
N LEU A 65 5.38 -6.53 -6.32
CA LEU A 65 5.51 -7.46 -7.45
C LEU A 65 4.22 -7.56 -8.27
N LYS A 66 3.06 -7.41 -7.62
CA LYS A 66 1.74 -7.48 -8.25
C LYS A 66 1.42 -6.24 -9.10
N GLY A 67 2.12 -5.12 -8.83
CA GLY A 67 2.27 -3.99 -9.73
C GLY A 67 1.00 -3.54 -10.42
N ASN A 68 0.04 -2.98 -9.69
CA ASN A 68 -1.10 -2.31 -10.31
C ASN A 68 -1.61 -1.19 -9.39
N GLY A 69 -1.19 0.05 -9.68
CA GLY A 69 -1.91 1.22 -9.18
C GLY A 69 -3.24 1.36 -9.92
N PRO A 70 -4.19 2.16 -9.40
CA PRO A 70 -5.46 2.40 -10.09
C PRO A 70 -5.21 3.01 -11.47
N GLY A 71 -5.61 2.27 -12.51
CA GLY A 71 -5.58 2.76 -13.89
C GLY A 71 -6.77 3.67 -14.19
N LYS A 72 -6.82 4.19 -15.43
CA LYS A 72 -7.94 5.03 -15.89
C LYS A 72 -9.30 4.37 -15.67
N ASP A 73 -9.41 3.07 -15.96
CA ASP A 73 -10.67 2.33 -15.83
C ASP A 73 -11.14 2.27 -14.38
N ALA A 74 -10.22 2.09 -13.41
CA ALA A 74 -10.55 2.11 -11.98
C ALA A 74 -11.08 3.48 -11.52
N TYR A 75 -10.52 4.58 -12.03
CA TYR A 75 -11.04 5.93 -11.74
C TYR A 75 -12.41 6.15 -12.37
N MET A 76 -12.62 5.70 -13.60
CA MET A 76 -13.93 5.80 -14.26
C MET A 76 -14.99 4.98 -13.51
N GLU A 77 -14.62 3.78 -13.05
CA GLU A 77 -15.46 2.91 -12.24
C GLU A 77 -15.87 3.58 -10.92
N LEU A 78 -14.90 4.16 -10.21
CA LEU A 78 -15.13 4.92 -8.97
C LEU A 78 -16.05 6.13 -9.19
N LEU A 79 -15.79 6.94 -10.22
CA LEU A 79 -16.60 8.12 -10.51
C LEU A 79 -18.05 7.76 -10.87
N ASN A 80 -18.26 6.67 -11.62
CA ASN A 80 -19.58 6.19 -11.96
C ASN A 80 -20.34 5.68 -10.72
N LEU A 81 -19.66 4.96 -9.82
CA LEU A 81 -20.24 4.55 -8.54
C LEU A 81 -20.68 5.77 -7.71
N LEU A 82 -19.80 6.76 -7.53
CA LEU A 82 -20.11 7.98 -6.78
C LEU A 82 -21.29 8.74 -7.41
N PHE A 83 -21.37 8.80 -8.74
CA PHE A 83 -22.50 9.39 -9.44
C PHE A 83 -23.81 8.63 -9.19
N GLU A 84 -23.79 7.29 -9.27
CA GLU A 84 -24.98 6.46 -9.07
C GLU A 84 -25.47 6.53 -7.62
N LEU A 85 -24.55 6.51 -6.65
CA LEU A 85 -24.86 6.72 -5.23
C LEU A 85 -25.46 8.11 -4.99
N THR A 86 -24.79 9.20 -5.39
CA THR A 86 -25.31 10.57 -5.15
C THR A 86 -26.64 10.83 -5.87
N LYS A 87 -26.81 10.31 -7.10
CA LYS A 87 -28.08 10.39 -7.85
C LYS A 87 -29.21 9.67 -7.11
N THR A 88 -28.95 8.47 -6.59
CA THR A 88 -29.93 7.68 -5.86
C THR A 88 -30.27 8.32 -4.52
N ALA A 89 -29.28 8.87 -3.81
CA ALA A 89 -29.46 9.60 -2.54
C ALA A 89 -30.37 10.80 -2.72
N LYS A 90 -30.16 11.56 -3.81
CA LYS A 90 -30.99 12.72 -4.14
C LYS A 90 -32.43 12.36 -4.49
N ALA A 91 -32.66 11.19 -5.09
CA ALA A 91 -33.99 10.73 -5.46
C ALA A 91 -34.75 10.13 -4.27
N ASN A 92 -34.08 9.31 -3.46
CA ASN A 92 -34.64 8.71 -2.25
C ASN A 92 -33.52 8.40 -1.24
N PRO A 93 -33.30 9.29 -0.25
CA PRO A 93 -32.23 9.13 0.74
C PRO A 93 -32.28 7.81 1.51
N LEU A 94 -33.48 7.34 1.88
CA LEU A 94 -33.66 6.10 2.64
C LEU A 94 -33.32 4.85 1.84
N SER A 95 -33.39 4.92 0.49
CA SER A 95 -33.04 3.77 -0.35
C SER A 95 -31.54 3.46 -0.32
N ILE A 96 -30.70 4.43 0.08
CA ILE A 96 -29.25 4.25 0.13
C ILE A 96 -28.80 3.50 1.36
N GLU A 97 -29.49 3.61 2.50
CA GLU A 97 -29.12 2.96 3.76
C GLU A 97 -28.80 1.48 3.55
N ALA A 98 -29.70 0.75 2.89
CA ALA A 98 -29.50 -0.67 2.58
C ALA A 98 -28.26 -0.95 1.70
N HIS A 99 -27.92 -0.03 0.80
CA HIS A 99 -26.77 -0.16 -0.10
C HIS A 99 -25.44 0.14 0.60
N VAL A 100 -25.39 1.07 1.56
CA VAL A 100 -24.16 1.45 2.29
C VAL A 100 -23.93 0.61 3.54
N ASP A 101 -24.97 0.04 4.13
CA ASP A 101 -24.85 -0.91 5.24
C ASP A 101 -24.36 -2.28 4.78
N ASN A 102 -24.79 -2.71 3.57
CA ASN A 102 -24.45 -4.02 3.02
C ASN A 102 -23.92 -3.91 1.57
N PRO A 103 -22.76 -3.26 1.34
CA PRO A 103 -22.23 -3.00 0.00
C PRO A 103 -21.99 -4.28 -0.81
N GLU A 104 -21.61 -5.39 -0.19
CA GLU A 104 -21.43 -6.68 -0.88
C GLU A 104 -22.72 -7.25 -1.49
N SER A 105 -23.85 -6.97 -0.86
CA SER A 105 -25.16 -7.43 -1.33
C SER A 105 -25.81 -6.46 -2.33
N SER A 106 -25.32 -5.21 -2.37
CA SER A 106 -25.89 -4.09 -3.11
C SER A 106 -25.81 -4.28 -4.63
N GLU A 107 -26.93 -4.07 -5.30
CA GLU A 107 -27.00 -4.08 -6.77
C GLU A 107 -26.21 -2.93 -7.41
N ILE A 108 -25.98 -1.82 -6.69
CA ILE A 108 -25.17 -0.70 -7.16
C ILE A 108 -23.70 -1.11 -7.14
N PHE A 109 -23.18 -1.53 -5.98
CA PHE A 109 -21.77 -1.89 -5.83
C PHE A 109 -21.37 -3.11 -6.67
N LYS A 110 -22.29 -4.06 -6.90
CA LYS A 110 -22.05 -5.21 -7.80
C LYS A 110 -21.74 -4.83 -9.25
N LYS A 111 -22.15 -3.64 -9.71
CA LYS A 111 -21.76 -3.12 -11.04
C LYS A 111 -20.31 -2.64 -11.09
N TYR A 112 -19.69 -2.42 -9.93
CA TYR A 112 -18.38 -1.81 -9.77
C TYR A 112 -17.45 -2.73 -8.94
N PRO A 113 -17.09 -3.93 -9.44
CA PRO A 113 -16.29 -4.92 -8.73
C PRO A 113 -14.89 -4.43 -8.34
N GLY A 114 -14.31 -3.49 -9.09
CA GLY A 114 -13.01 -2.90 -8.77
C GLY A 114 -13.05 -2.14 -7.44
N VAL A 115 -14.11 -1.36 -7.20
CA VAL A 115 -14.31 -0.67 -5.92
C VAL A 115 -14.70 -1.65 -4.82
N LEU A 116 -15.56 -2.63 -5.12
CA LEU A 116 -15.98 -3.65 -4.15
C LEU A 116 -14.80 -4.48 -3.61
N SER A 117 -13.78 -4.72 -4.45
CA SER A 117 -12.55 -5.42 -4.03
C SER A 117 -11.59 -4.57 -3.21
N ASN A 118 -11.79 -3.24 -3.20
CA ASN A 118 -10.96 -2.30 -2.46
C ASN A 118 -11.68 -1.88 -1.16
N HIS A 119 -11.40 -2.62 -0.09
CA HIS A 119 -12.00 -2.39 1.23
C HIS A 119 -11.78 -0.95 1.73
N HIS A 120 -10.61 -0.35 1.54
CA HIS A 120 -10.36 1.03 1.99
C HIS A 120 -11.27 2.04 1.28
N ALA A 121 -11.41 1.93 -0.04
CA ALA A 121 -12.30 2.82 -0.80
C ALA A 121 -13.77 2.57 -0.46
N MET A 122 -14.17 1.29 -0.36
CA MET A 122 -15.55 0.91 -0.04
C MET A 122 -15.97 1.40 1.35
N ASP A 123 -15.16 1.13 2.37
CA ASP A 123 -15.44 1.49 3.77
C ASP A 123 -15.51 3.02 3.92
N PHE A 124 -14.53 3.75 3.34
CA PHE A 124 -14.51 5.21 3.33
C PHE A 124 -15.79 5.81 2.74
N ILE A 125 -16.22 5.31 1.56
CA ILE A 125 -17.44 5.80 0.90
C ILE A 125 -18.68 5.45 1.72
N CYS A 126 -18.80 4.21 2.19
CA CYS A 126 -19.98 3.76 2.92
C CYS A 126 -20.13 4.49 4.25
N ASP A 127 -19.05 4.65 5.01
CA ASP A 127 -19.09 5.29 6.32
C ASP A 127 -19.31 6.80 6.20
N THR A 128 -18.71 7.46 5.20
CA THR A 128 -19.01 8.86 4.87
C THR A 128 -20.51 9.05 4.55
N MET A 129 -21.09 8.17 3.73
CA MET A 129 -22.50 8.23 3.38
C MET A 129 -23.42 7.95 4.57
N LYS A 130 -23.05 7.03 5.48
CA LYS A 130 -23.80 6.79 6.73
C LYS A 130 -23.80 8.02 7.63
N VAL A 131 -22.66 8.69 7.80
CA VAL A 131 -22.55 9.95 8.56
C VAL A 131 -23.41 11.05 7.93
N GLN A 132 -23.44 11.13 6.60
CA GLN A 132 -24.30 12.08 5.90
C GLN A 132 -25.79 11.78 6.11
N LEU A 133 -26.19 10.50 6.09
CA LEU A 133 -27.58 10.06 6.29
C LEU A 133 -28.07 10.25 7.73
N SER A 134 -27.19 10.15 8.73
CA SER A 134 -27.55 10.41 10.14
C SER A 134 -27.85 11.90 10.42
N GLY A 135 -27.64 12.79 9.44
CA GLY A 135 -28.23 14.12 9.39
C GLY A 135 -27.68 15.16 10.38
N SER A 136 -26.50 14.93 10.96
CA SER A 136 -26.01 15.71 12.10
C SER A 136 -24.78 16.58 11.84
N MET A 137 -24.25 16.63 10.61
CA MET A 137 -23.00 17.36 10.30
C MET A 137 -23.16 18.43 9.23
N SER A 138 -22.51 19.57 9.45
CA SER A 138 -22.32 20.60 8.43
C SER A 138 -21.44 20.06 7.30
N PRO A 139 -21.58 20.56 6.05
CA PRO A 139 -20.66 20.20 4.97
C PRO A 139 -19.19 20.44 5.30
N TYR A 140 -18.88 21.51 6.06
CA TYR A 140 -17.51 21.81 6.51
C TYR A 140 -16.99 20.76 7.50
N ASP A 141 -17.82 20.37 8.47
CA ASP A 141 -17.43 19.33 9.45
C ASP A 141 -17.19 17.98 8.75
N LEU A 142 -17.97 17.69 7.69
CA LEU A 142 -17.82 16.46 6.90
C LEU A 142 -16.53 16.48 6.08
N GLU A 143 -16.19 17.61 5.48
CA GLU A 143 -14.92 17.80 4.77
C GLU A 143 -13.72 17.61 5.72
N ASP A 144 -13.75 18.26 6.89
CA ASP A 144 -12.70 18.13 7.91
C ASP A 144 -12.56 16.67 8.39
N LEU A 145 -13.69 15.96 8.57
CA LEU A 145 -13.68 14.55 8.95
C LEU A 145 -13.05 13.68 7.85
N MET A 146 -13.45 13.90 6.59
CA MET A 146 -12.91 13.16 5.44
C MET A 146 -11.41 13.40 5.27
N GLU A 147 -10.94 14.64 5.43
CA GLU A 147 -9.51 14.98 5.34
C GLU A 147 -8.72 14.34 6.47
N SER A 148 -9.25 14.37 7.70
CA SER A 148 -8.65 13.72 8.87
C SER A 148 -8.52 12.20 8.69
N ASP A 149 -9.54 11.54 8.15
CA ASP A 149 -9.53 10.10 7.89
C ASP A 149 -8.51 9.73 6.80
N ILE A 150 -8.46 10.50 5.69
CA ILE A 150 -7.45 10.32 4.63
C ILE A 150 -6.04 10.51 5.20
N ALA A 151 -5.82 11.53 6.03
CA ALA A 151 -4.52 11.79 6.66
C ALA A 151 -4.10 10.63 7.59
N ALA A 152 -5.02 10.12 8.41
CA ALA A 152 -4.76 8.99 9.30
C ALA A 152 -4.40 7.71 8.53
N LEU A 153 -5.12 7.41 7.45
CA LEU A 153 -4.82 6.28 6.56
C LEU A 153 -3.44 6.44 5.92
N HIS A 154 -3.12 7.63 5.41
CA HIS A 154 -1.82 7.91 4.80
C HIS A 154 -0.68 7.73 5.80
N ASP A 155 -0.82 8.28 7.01
CA ASP A 155 0.18 8.13 8.07
C ASP A 155 0.38 6.67 8.49
N GLU A 156 -0.68 5.87 8.48
CA GLU A 156 -0.57 4.43 8.75
C GLU A 156 0.15 3.68 7.63
N GLU A 157 -0.22 3.94 6.37
CA GLU A 157 0.41 3.32 5.21
C GLU A 157 1.90 3.67 5.11
N MET A 158 2.29 4.90 5.48
CA MET A 158 3.66 5.40 5.43
C MET A 158 4.61 4.76 6.44
N LYS A 159 4.10 4.07 7.47
CA LYS A 159 4.94 3.35 8.46
C LYS A 159 5.81 2.29 7.80
N VAL A 160 5.28 1.54 6.83
CA VAL A 160 6.00 0.47 6.15
C VAL A 160 7.14 1.01 5.27
N PRO A 161 6.90 1.97 4.35
CA PRO A 161 7.96 2.63 3.61
C PRO A 161 9.04 3.24 4.50
N ALA A 162 8.65 3.93 5.59
CA ALA A 162 9.59 4.53 6.51
C ALA A 162 10.52 3.50 7.16
N MET A 163 9.97 2.35 7.59
CA MET A 163 10.78 1.27 8.15
C MET A 163 11.70 0.63 7.10
N MET A 164 11.22 0.42 5.87
CA MET A 164 12.04 -0.14 4.79
C MET A 164 13.18 0.80 4.39
N ALA A 165 12.92 2.11 4.30
CA ALA A 165 13.94 3.12 4.04
C ALA A 165 15.01 3.10 5.15
N LYS A 166 14.58 3.12 6.41
CA LYS A 166 15.50 3.04 7.56
C LYS A 166 16.35 1.77 7.58
N THR A 167 15.77 0.61 7.23
CA THR A 167 16.54 -0.63 7.09
C THR A 167 17.55 -0.50 5.94
N GLY A 168 17.15 0.06 4.80
CA GLY A 168 18.05 0.32 3.67
C GLY A 168 19.24 1.20 4.05
N ASP A 169 19.00 2.28 4.79
CA ASP A 169 20.03 3.20 5.27
C ASP A 169 21.02 2.53 6.25
N ALA A 170 20.60 1.48 6.95
CA ALA A 170 21.44 0.72 7.86
C ALA A 170 22.31 -0.33 7.14
N MET A 171 21.98 -0.74 5.90
CA MET A 171 22.69 -1.79 5.16
C MET A 171 24.20 -1.53 5.02
N PRO A 172 24.68 -0.31 4.69
CA PRO A 172 26.12 -0.06 4.58
C PRO A 172 26.85 -0.28 5.90
N GLY A 173 26.24 0.10 7.03
CA GLY A 173 26.80 -0.10 8.36
C GLY A 173 26.92 -1.60 8.71
N LEU A 174 25.90 -2.39 8.37
CA LEU A 174 25.95 -3.85 8.54
C LEU A 174 27.00 -4.51 7.64
N GLY A 175 27.21 -3.98 6.43
CA GLY A 175 28.27 -4.43 5.53
C GLY A 175 29.66 -4.22 6.10
N ILE A 176 29.91 -3.10 6.80
CA ILE A 176 31.18 -2.87 7.50
C ILE A 176 31.39 -3.94 8.58
N VAL A 177 30.35 -4.30 9.33
CA VAL A 177 30.44 -5.33 10.37
C VAL A 177 30.72 -6.72 9.77
N ALA A 178 30.20 -7.02 8.58
CA ALA A 178 30.48 -8.28 7.90
C ALA A 178 31.91 -8.36 7.35
N ALA A 179 32.52 -7.22 7.02
CA ALA A 179 33.86 -7.14 6.45
C ALA A 179 35.00 -7.17 7.50
N VAL A 180 34.70 -6.97 8.78
CA VAL A 180 35.65 -6.96 9.91
C VAL A 180 35.65 -8.30 10.63
#